data_AF-A0A2W6B3E6-F1
#
_entry.id   AF-A0A2W6B3E6-F1
#
_cell.length_a   1.000
_cell.length_b   1.000
_cell.length_c   1.000
_cell.angle_alpha   90.00
_cell.angle_beta   90.00
_cell.angle_gamma   90.00
#
_symmetry.space_group_name_H-M   'P 1'
#
loop_
_entity.id
_entity.type
_entity.pdbx_description
1 polymer ?
#
loop_
_entity_poly.entity_id
_entity_poly.type
_entity_poly.pdbx_seq_one_letter_code
_entity_poly.pdbx_strand_id
1 'polypeptide(L)'
;MDYTITLTLSEEQRALIDEARGDADLATFIQTSALSVAEELVMVEPESLESLTPDLSAADHIRLANEAAAGPTLSLAEVRARLDAKFATLRAREAKTTK
;
A
#
# COMPACT_ATOMS: atom_id res chain seq x y z
N MET A 1 3.64 1.49 -17.97
CA MET A 1 5.03 1.38 -17.48
C MET A 1 5.26 -0.11 -17.34
N ASP A 2 6.08 -0.69 -18.20
CA ASP A 2 6.45 -2.10 -18.07
C ASP A 2 7.57 -2.20 -17.04
N TYR A 3 7.38 -3.03 -16.02
CA TYR A 3 8.33 -3.23 -14.94
C TYR A 3 8.74 -4.70 -14.93
N THR A 4 10.04 -4.95 -14.98
CA THR A 4 10.58 -6.32 -14.88
C THR A 4 10.94 -6.58 -13.43
N ILE A 5 10.45 -7.69 -12.88
CA ILE A 5 10.77 -8.15 -11.52
C ILE A 5 11.78 -9.28 -11.63
N THR A 6 12.94 -9.11 -11.00
CA THR A 6 13.96 -10.15 -10.89
C THR A 6 13.93 -10.73 -9.48
N LEU A 7 13.84 -12.05 -9.37
CA LEU A 7 13.82 -12.77 -8.11
C LEU A 7 14.99 -13.74 -8.04
N THR A 8 15.65 -13.80 -6.89
CA THR A 8 16.66 -14.82 -6.59
C THR A 8 15.99 -15.88 -5.72
N LEU A 9 15.95 -17.12 -6.20
CA LEU A 9 15.35 -18.25 -5.51
C LEU A 9 16.45 -19.22 -5.06
N SER A 10 16.32 -19.78 -3.86
CA SER A 10 17.13 -20.95 -3.49
C SER A 10 16.68 -22.19 -4.27
N GLU A 11 17.52 -23.23 -4.30
CA GLU A 11 17.17 -24.50 -4.94
C GLU A 11 15.92 -25.12 -4.32
N GLU A 12 15.78 -25.06 -2.99
CA GLU A 12 14.61 -25.55 -2.26
C GLU A 12 13.33 -24.80 -2.66
N GLN A 13 13.39 -23.47 -2.75
CA GLN A 13 12.26 -22.65 -3.20
C GLN A 13 11.90 -22.95 -4.66
N ARG A 14 12.90 -23.14 -5.52
CA ARG A 14 12.69 -23.48 -6.92
C ARG A 14 11.99 -24.83 -7.06
N ALA A 15 12.43 -25.84 -6.31
CA ALA A 15 11.83 -27.17 -6.30
C ALA A 15 10.37 -27.15 -5.84
N LEU A 16 10.08 -26.43 -4.74
CA LEU A 16 8.71 -26.27 -4.25
C LEU A 16 7.79 -25.59 -5.27
N ILE A 17 8.28 -24.55 -5.95
CA ILE A 17 7.50 -23.87 -6.99
C ILE A 17 7.30 -24.76 -8.20
N ASP A 18 8.31 -25.53 -8.61
CA ASP A 18 8.21 -26.46 -9.74
C ASP A 18 7.21 -27.60 -9.46
N GLU A 19 7.12 -28.08 -8.22
CA GLU A 19 6.09 -29.03 -7.79
C GLU A 19 4.70 -28.39 -7.80
N ALA A 20 4.56 -27.20 -7.23
CA ALA A 20 3.27 -26.52 -7.08
C ALA A 20 2.68 -26.02 -8.42
N ARG A 21 3.52 -25.61 -9.38
CA ARG A 21 3.04 -25.07 -10.66
C ARG A 21 2.50 -26.15 -11.61
N GLY A 22 2.91 -27.41 -11.42
CA GLY A 22 2.64 -28.49 -12.37
C GLY A 22 3.11 -28.13 -13.79
N ASP A 23 2.16 -28.10 -14.74
CA ASP A 23 2.44 -27.79 -16.15
C ASP A 23 2.44 -26.28 -16.48
N ALA A 24 2.09 -25.41 -15.51
CA ALA A 24 2.04 -23.96 -15.75
C ALA A 24 3.43 -23.37 -15.95
N ASP A 25 3.54 -22.36 -16.81
CA ASP A 25 4.76 -21.56 -16.95
C ASP A 25 5.13 -20.88 -15.63
N LEU A 26 6.43 -20.85 -15.31
CA LEU A 26 6.92 -20.33 -14.05
C LEU A 26 6.58 -18.86 -13.83
N ALA A 27 6.81 -18.02 -14.85
CA ALA A 27 6.58 -16.59 -14.72
C ALA A 27 5.10 -16.30 -14.52
N THR A 28 4.25 -17.01 -15.28
CA THR A 28 2.79 -16.95 -15.14
C THR A 28 2.35 -17.38 -13.74
N PHE A 29 2.84 -18.51 -13.25
CA PHE A 29 2.51 -19.02 -11.92
C PHE A 29 2.90 -18.05 -10.79
N ILE A 30 4.12 -17.50 -10.85
CA ILE A 30 4.58 -16.50 -9.88
C ILE A 30 3.73 -15.23 -9.96
N GLN A 31 3.44 -14.74 -11.17
CA GLN A 31 2.64 -13.54 -11.36
C GLN A 31 1.23 -13.72 -10.78
N THR A 32 0.55 -14.82 -11.09
CA THR A 32 -0.80 -15.10 -10.57
C THR A 32 -0.79 -15.22 -9.06
N SER A 33 0.16 -15.97 -8.49
CA SER A 33 0.27 -16.14 -7.04
C SER A 33 0.56 -14.82 -6.32
N ALA A 34 1.46 -14.00 -6.87
CA ALA A 34 1.79 -12.68 -6.32
C ALA A 34 0.58 -11.74 -6.36
N LEU A 35 -0.24 -11.81 -7.41
CA LEU A 35 -1.46 -11.02 -7.50
C LEU A 35 -2.48 -11.45 -6.44
N SER A 36 -2.71 -12.75 -6.24
CA SER A 36 -3.63 -13.24 -5.21
C SER A 36 -3.21 -12.82 -3.79
N VAL A 37 -1.91 -12.90 -3.49
CA VAL A 37 -1.40 -12.41 -2.19
C VAL A 37 -1.56 -10.90 -2.06
N ALA A 38 -1.30 -10.14 -3.13
CA ALA A 38 -1.50 -8.69 -3.11
C ALA A 38 -2.98 -8.33 -2.92
N GLU A 39 -3.90 -9.04 -3.56
CA GLU A 39 -5.34 -8.88 -3.37
C GLU A 39 -5.75 -9.17 -1.93
N GLU A 40 -5.24 -10.24 -1.33
CA GLU A 40 -5.49 -10.57 0.09
C GLU A 40 -4.93 -9.51 1.04
N LEU A 41 -3.72 -9.00 0.77
CA LEU A 41 -3.11 -7.92 1.56
C LEU A 41 -3.85 -6.58 1.40
N VAL A 42 -4.46 -6.32 0.25
CA VAL A 42 -5.32 -5.15 0.03
C VAL A 42 -6.72 -5.36 0.66
N MET A 43 -7.17 -6.62 0.76
CA MET A 43 -8.42 -7.00 1.42
C MET A 43 -8.29 -7.21 2.93
N VAL A 44 -7.16 -6.83 3.56
CA VAL A 44 -7.17 -6.55 5.00
C VAL A 44 -8.33 -5.60 5.22
N GLU A 45 -9.33 -6.04 6.01
CA GLU A 45 -10.56 -5.29 6.24
C GLU A 45 -10.21 -3.82 6.40
N PRO A 46 -10.84 -2.90 5.65
CA PRO A 46 -10.58 -1.50 5.88
C PRO A 46 -10.85 -1.28 7.36
N GLU A 47 -9.78 -0.95 8.09
CA GLU A 47 -9.87 -0.54 9.48
C GLU A 47 -11.10 0.38 9.57
N SER A 48 -12.06 0.03 10.44
CA SER A 48 -13.28 0.82 10.51
C SER A 48 -12.89 2.28 10.69
N LEU A 49 -13.69 3.21 10.19
CA LEU A 49 -13.38 4.63 10.36
C LEU A 49 -13.16 4.94 11.86
N GLU A 50 -13.86 4.25 12.76
CA GLU A 50 -13.61 4.33 14.20
C GLU A 50 -12.22 3.83 14.63
N SER A 51 -11.63 2.82 14.00
CA SER A 51 -10.26 2.39 14.34
C SER A 51 -9.18 3.29 13.72
N LEU A 52 -9.43 3.89 12.55
CA LEU A 52 -8.50 4.84 11.91
C LEU A 52 -8.49 6.21 12.61
N THR A 53 -9.63 6.61 13.18
CA THR A 53 -9.78 7.88 13.87
C THR A 53 -10.53 7.66 15.20
N PRO A 54 -9.89 7.04 16.19
CA PRO A 54 -10.53 6.68 17.46
C PRO A 54 -11.04 7.88 18.26
N ASP A 55 -10.49 9.07 17.97
CA ASP A 55 -10.87 10.32 18.63
C ASP A 55 -12.00 11.08 17.91
N LEU A 56 -12.47 10.60 16.76
CA LEU A 56 -13.52 11.28 15.98
C LEU A 56 -14.86 10.54 16.10
N SER A 57 -15.91 11.31 16.38
CA SER A 57 -17.27 10.80 16.33
C SER A 57 -17.80 10.79 14.90
N ALA A 58 -18.86 10.02 14.63
CA ALA A 58 -19.56 10.04 13.34
C ALA A 58 -20.01 11.47 12.93
N ALA A 59 -20.38 12.32 13.90
CA ALA A 59 -20.74 13.71 13.64
C ALA A 59 -19.53 14.55 13.19
N ASP A 60 -18.34 14.29 13.74
CA ASP A 60 -17.10 14.95 13.31
C ASP A 60 -16.73 14.58 11.88
N HIS A 61 -16.92 13.31 11.49
CA HIS A 61 -16.72 12.87 10.11
C HIS A 61 -17.64 13.62 9.14
N ILE A 62 -18.93 13.76 9.47
CA ILE A 62 -19.89 14.50 8.65
C ILE A 62 -19.50 15.98 8.54
N ARG A 63 -19.11 16.60 9.66
CA ARG A 63 -18.66 17.99 9.69
C ARG A 63 -17.42 18.19 8.81
N LEU A 64 -16.40 17.34 8.96
CA LEU A 64 -15.16 17.41 8.17
C LEU A 64 -15.41 17.17 6.67
N ALA A 65 -16.29 16.24 6.31
CA ALA A 65 -16.67 16.01 4.91
C ALA A 65 -17.35 17.24 4.31
N ASN A 66 -18.24 17.90 5.05
CA ASN A 66 -18.91 19.13 4.60
C ASN A 66 -17.91 20.31 4.47
N GLU A 67 -16.98 20.45 5.41
CA GLU A 67 -15.92 21.46 5.34
C GLU A 67 -14.98 21.22 4.15
N ALA A 68 -14.63 19.95 3.87
CA ALA A 68 -13.80 19.57 2.73
C ALA A 68 -14.51 19.81 1.40
N ALA A 69 -15.82 19.56 1.31
CA ALA A 69 -16.62 19.84 0.12
C ALA A 69 -16.69 21.33 -0.23
N ALA A 70 -16.55 22.22 0.76
CA ALA A 70 -16.44 23.66 0.57
C ALA A 70 -15.01 24.14 0.31
N GLY A 71 -14.02 23.25 0.41
CA GLY A 71 -12.60 23.56 0.25
C GLY A 71 -12.09 23.46 -1.19
N PRO A 72 -10.85 23.91 -1.46
CA PRO A 72 -10.22 23.75 -2.76
C PRO A 72 -9.96 22.27 -3.07
N THR A 73 -10.43 21.81 -4.22
CA THR A 73 -10.10 20.47 -4.74
C THR A 73 -8.65 20.43 -5.21
N LEU A 74 -7.90 19.43 -4.76
CA LEU A 74 -6.52 19.18 -5.20
C LEU A 74 -6.50 18.10 -6.27
N SER A 75 -5.66 18.27 -7.28
CA SER A 75 -5.31 17.21 -8.21
C SER A 75 -4.48 16.12 -7.53
N LEU A 76 -4.50 14.90 -8.09
CA LEU A 76 -3.71 13.79 -7.57
C LEU A 76 -2.20 14.10 -7.53
N ALA A 77 -1.71 14.87 -8.51
CA ALA A 77 -0.31 15.31 -8.55
C ALA A 77 0.05 16.22 -7.38
N GLU A 78 -0.84 17.14 -7.01
CA GLU A 78 -0.66 18.03 -5.86
C GLU A 78 -0.73 17.28 -4.54
N VAL A 79 -1.64 16.32 -4.41
CA VAL A 79 -1.72 15.44 -3.24
C VAL A 79 -0.41 14.68 -3.08
N ARG A 80 0.11 14.09 -4.15
CA ARG A 80 1.39 13.36 -4.14
C ARG A 80 2.56 14.24 -3.72
N ALA A 81 2.70 15.43 -4.32
CA ALA A 81 3.76 16.37 -3.98
C ALA A 81 3.72 16.78 -2.49
N ARG A 82 2.52 16.98 -1.92
CA ARG A 82 2.36 17.31 -0.51
C ARG A 82 2.74 16.15 0.41
N LEU A 83 2.35 14.92 0.07
CA LEU A 83 2.70 13.73 0.84
C LEU A 83 4.21 13.48 0.82
N ASP A 84 4.85 13.59 -0.35
CA ASP A 84 6.30 13.42 -0.49
C ASP A 84 7.06 14.43 0.38
N ALA A 85 6.66 15.70 0.37
CA ALA A 85 7.25 16.74 1.22
C ALA A 85 7.06 16.46 2.72
N LYS A 86 5.88 15.94 3.12
CA LYS A 86 5.58 15.60 4.51
C LYS A 86 6.42 14.41 4.97
N PHE A 87 6.55 13.36 4.16
CA PHE A 87 7.40 12.21 4.47
C PHE A 87 8.88 12.58 4.55
N ALA A 88 9.37 13.45 3.67
CA ALA A 88 10.74 13.96 3.76
C ALA A 88 10.99 14.68 5.10
N THR A 89 10.02 15.49 5.54
CA THR A 89 10.09 16.21 6.81
C THR A 89 10.08 15.26 8.02
N LEU A 90 9.23 14.23 8.00
CA LEU A 90 9.15 13.24 9.08
C LEU A 90 10.45 12.44 9.20
N ARG A 91 11.00 11.95 8.08
CA ARG A 91 12.29 11.24 8.07
C ARG A 91 13.43 12.10 8.60
N ALA A 92 13.46 13.39 8.23
CA ALA A 92 14.46 14.34 8.72
C ALA A 92 14.32 14.62 10.24
N ARG A 93 13.10 14.55 10.78
CA ARG A 93 12.84 14.70 12.21
C ARG A 93 13.26 13.45 12.99
N GLU A 94 12.92 12.26 12.49
CA GLU A 94 13.34 10.99 13.09
C GLU A 94 14.86 10.88 13.16
N ALA A 95 15.56 11.19 12.07
CA ALA A 95 17.03 11.19 12.00
C ALA A 95 17.70 12.18 12.99
N LYS A 96 16.97 13.20 13.47
CA LYS A 96 17.45 14.15 14.49
C LYS A 96 17.19 13.68 15.92
N THR A 97 16.19 12.85 16.15
CA THR A 97 15.87 12.25 17.46
C THR A 97 16.67 11.00 17.79
N THR A 98 17.35 10.38 16.82
CA THR A 98 18.22 9.20 17.01
C THR A 98 19.70 9.56 17.26
N LYS A 99 20.01 10.83 17.58
CA LYS A 99 21.33 11.32 18.00
C LYS A 99 21.25 11.86 19.42
#